data_AF-A0A7G2JZQ3-F1
#
_entry.id   AF-A0A7G2JZQ3-F1
#
_cell.length_a   1.000
_cell.length_b   1.000
_cell.length_c   1.000
_cell.angle_alpha   90.00
_cell.angle_beta   90.00
_cell.angle_gamma   90.00
#
_symmetry.space_group_name_H-M   'P 1'
#
loop_
_entity.id
_entity.type
_entity.pdbx_description
1 polymer ?
#
loop_
_entity_poly.entity_id
_entity_poly.type
_entity_poly.pdbx_seq_one_letter_code
_entity_poly.pdbx_strand_id
1 'polypeptide(L)'
;MAGFTYEKNLSHQERAIESVLAVFDRVHLNKNVQTDENPLIEFAGSLKTDNLQKIQQANNVGDVALSNSNVFDISMETGTGKTYTYTKTMFELNLVLGVFKFIVVVPTLSIKAGTKNFLQSASLAEHFRKDFAGQYGETEITL
;
A
#
# COMPACT_ATOMS: atom_id res chain seq x y z
N MET A 1 28.18 -7.41 7.71
CA MET A 1 27.64 -6.19 7.06
C MET A 1 26.58 -5.63 7.97
N ALA A 2 26.70 -4.38 8.40
CA ALA A 2 25.67 -3.75 9.22
C ALA A 2 24.36 -3.74 8.41
N GLY A 3 23.36 -4.48 8.86
CA GLY A 3 22.07 -4.56 8.19
C GLY A 3 21.39 -3.20 8.17
N PHE A 4 20.70 -2.90 7.07
CA PHE A 4 19.86 -1.71 7.00
C PHE A 4 18.79 -1.80 8.11
N THR A 5 18.77 -0.82 9.00
CA THR A 5 17.78 -0.77 10.09
C THR A 5 16.65 0.14 9.64
N TYR A 6 15.44 -0.40 9.49
CA TYR A 6 14.27 0.39 9.15
C TYR A 6 13.75 1.10 10.39
N GLU A 7 13.60 2.43 10.30
CA GLU A 7 12.90 3.21 11.32
C GLU A 7 11.41 2.89 11.25
N LYS A 8 10.83 2.56 12.40
CA LYS A 8 9.42 2.17 12.52
C LYS A 8 8.53 3.40 12.77
N ASN A 9 7.30 3.31 12.25
CA ASN A 9 6.19 4.20 12.63
C ASN A 9 6.48 5.69 12.39
N LEU A 10 7.20 6.01 11.32
CA LEU A 10 7.37 7.38 10.88
C LEU A 10 6.00 7.95 10.52
N SER A 11 5.58 9.00 11.23
CA SER A 11 4.20 9.51 11.16
C SER A 11 3.77 9.90 9.74
N HIS A 12 4.68 10.44 8.92
CA HIS A 12 4.39 10.78 7.52
C HIS A 12 4.19 9.56 6.62
N GLN A 13 4.80 8.42 6.96
CA GLN A 13 4.62 7.16 6.23
C GLN A 13 3.31 6.48 6.67
N GLU A 14 3.08 6.37 7.98
CA GLU A 14 1.85 5.77 8.52
C GLU A 14 0.61 6.53 8.06
N ARG A 15 0.64 7.86 8.11
CA ARG A 15 -0.45 8.72 7.62
C ARG A 15 -0.78 8.48 6.15
N ALA A 16 0.22 8.25 5.30
CA ALA A 16 0.01 7.95 3.89
C ALA A 16 -0.62 6.56 3.70
N ILE A 17 -0.15 5.57 4.45
CA ILE A 17 -0.70 4.20 4.43
C ILE A 17 -2.16 4.20 4.89
N GLU A 18 -2.45 4.83 6.03
CA GLU A 18 -3.79 4.98 6.59
C GLU A 18 -4.74 5.69 5.62
N SER A 19 -4.25 6.74 4.93
CA SER A 19 -5.04 7.45 3.92
C SER A 19 -5.44 6.55 2.75
N VAL A 20 -4.55 5.64 2.31
CA VAL A 20 -4.89 4.66 1.27
C VAL A 20 -5.89 3.63 1.77
N LEU A 21 -5.70 3.07 2.96
CA LEU A 21 -6.61 2.08 3.54
C LEU A 21 -8.01 2.65 3.77
N ALA A 22 -8.09 3.91 4.23
CA ALA A 22 -9.34 4.61 4.48
C ALA A 22 -10.22 4.77 3.22
N VAL A 23 -9.63 4.74 2.02
CA VAL A 23 -10.41 4.74 0.77
C VAL A 23 -11.35 3.53 0.75
N PHE A 24 -10.86 2.39 1.21
CA PHE A 24 -11.54 1.10 1.15
C PHE A 24 -12.35 0.78 2.41
N ASP A 25 -12.55 1.73 3.32
CA ASP A 25 -13.38 1.51 4.52
C ASP A 25 -14.81 1.13 4.10
N ARG A 26 -15.30 0.00 4.64
CA ARG A 26 -16.62 -0.59 4.42
C ARG A 26 -16.93 -1.04 2.98
N VAL A 27 -15.93 -1.23 2.14
CA VAL A 27 -16.14 -1.85 0.81
C VAL A 27 -16.65 -3.28 0.94
N HIS A 28 -17.41 -3.71 -0.07
CA HIS A 28 -17.77 -5.11 -0.21
C HIS A 28 -16.66 -5.85 -0.97
N LEU A 29 -16.32 -7.04 -0.50
CA LEU A 29 -15.34 -7.92 -1.15
C LEU A 29 -16.06 -9.12 -1.73
N ASN A 30 -16.08 -9.22 -3.06
CA ASN A 30 -16.54 -10.41 -3.74
C ASN A 30 -15.36 -11.38 -3.90
N LYS A 31 -15.41 -12.46 -3.13
CA LYS A 31 -14.39 -13.53 -3.10
C LYS A 31 -14.76 -14.72 -3.98
N ASN A 32 -15.85 -14.65 -4.76
CA ASN A 32 -16.22 -15.68 -5.73
C ASN A 32 -15.37 -15.55 -7.00
N VAL A 33 -14.05 -15.60 -6.81
CA VAL A 33 -13.01 -15.48 -7.83
C VAL A 33 -12.17 -16.76 -7.80
N GLN A 34 -11.35 -16.98 -8.83
CA GLN A 34 -10.43 -18.13 -8.82
C GLN A 34 -9.40 -17.97 -7.69
N THR A 35 -8.81 -19.08 -7.24
CA THR A 35 -7.84 -19.06 -6.11
C THR A 35 -6.59 -18.24 -6.41
N ASP A 36 -6.30 -18.01 -7.68
CA ASP A 36 -5.19 -17.19 -8.14
C ASP A 36 -5.64 -15.77 -8.57
N GLU A 37 -6.86 -15.34 -8.27
CA GLU A 37 -7.36 -14.00 -8.57
C GLU A 37 -7.50 -13.18 -7.28
N ASN A 38 -7.19 -11.89 -7.36
CA ASN A 38 -7.50 -10.97 -6.27
C ASN A 38 -9.03 -10.88 -6.07
N PRO A 39 -9.51 -10.65 -4.83
CA PRO A 39 -10.91 -10.39 -4.59
C PRO A 39 -11.36 -9.12 -5.34
N LEU A 40 -12.59 -9.13 -5.84
CA LEU A 40 -13.19 -7.96 -6.46
C LEU A 40 -13.65 -6.99 -5.36
N ILE A 41 -13.14 -5.76 -5.41
CA ILE A 41 -13.47 -4.68 -4.46
C ILE A 41 -14.62 -3.85 -5.03
N GLU A 42 -15.75 -3.83 -4.34
CA GLU A 42 -16.98 -3.18 -4.79
C GLU A 42 -17.34 -2.00 -3.86
N PHE A 43 -17.41 -0.81 -4.44
CA PHE A 43 -17.90 0.38 -3.77
C PHE A 43 -19.41 0.51 -3.98
N ALA A 44 -20.17 0.67 -2.90
CA ALA A 44 -21.61 0.91 -2.96
C ALA A 44 -21.93 2.41 -3.04
N GLY A 45 -22.79 2.83 -3.96
CA GLY A 45 -23.30 4.20 -4.04
C GLY A 45 -22.21 5.27 -4.03
N SER A 46 -22.29 6.21 -3.09
CA SER A 46 -21.33 7.31 -2.90
C SER A 46 -20.13 6.96 -2.02
N LEU A 47 -20.02 5.72 -1.51
CA LEU A 47 -19.05 5.34 -0.47
C LEU A 47 -17.62 5.79 -0.78
N LYS A 48 -17.16 5.55 -2.02
CA LYS A 48 -15.83 5.97 -2.47
C LYS A 48 -15.62 7.48 -2.33
N THR A 49 -16.57 8.26 -2.83
CA THR A 49 -16.52 9.72 -2.79
C THR A 49 -16.57 10.21 -1.34
N ASP A 50 -17.43 9.64 -0.51
CA ASP A 50 -17.57 10.02 0.89
C ASP A 50 -16.29 9.72 1.69
N ASN A 51 -15.64 8.59 1.41
CA ASN A 51 -14.35 8.24 2.00
C ASN A 51 -13.24 9.21 1.54
N LEU A 52 -13.17 9.50 0.24
CA LEU A 52 -12.19 10.44 -0.31
C LEU A 52 -12.35 11.85 0.26
N GLN A 53 -13.58 12.35 0.43
CA GLN A 53 -13.83 13.67 1.04
C GLN A 53 -13.28 13.74 2.47
N LYS A 54 -13.51 12.70 3.29
CA LYS A 54 -12.97 12.64 4.65
C LYS A 54 -11.44 12.62 4.66
N ILE A 55 -10.84 11.85 3.76
CA ILE A 55 -9.37 11.78 3.60
C ILE A 55 -8.81 13.14 3.21
N GLN A 56 -9.45 13.85 2.26
CA GLN A 56 -9.02 15.17 1.84
C GLN A 56 -9.12 16.19 2.98
N GLN A 57 -10.21 16.17 3.75
CA GLN A 57 -10.37 17.03 4.93
C GLN A 57 -9.31 16.75 5.99
N ALA A 58 -9.07 15.47 6.32
CA ALA A 58 -8.04 15.07 7.27
C ALA A 58 -6.64 15.50 6.83
N ASN A 59 -6.40 15.53 5.51
CA ASN A 59 -5.13 15.89 4.87
C ASN A 59 -5.00 17.36 4.44
N ASN A 60 -6.00 18.20 4.72
CA ASN A 60 -6.02 19.61 4.30
C ASN A 60 -5.82 19.79 2.78
N VAL A 61 -6.45 18.93 1.97
CA VAL A 61 -6.43 18.96 0.49
C VAL A 61 -7.85 18.93 -0.11
N GLY A 62 -8.82 19.53 0.60
CA GLY A 62 -10.24 19.56 0.23
C GLY A 62 -10.59 20.45 -0.98
N ASP A 63 -9.62 21.18 -1.48
CA ASP A 63 -9.64 22.02 -2.67
C ASP A 63 -9.45 21.24 -3.98
N VAL A 64 -9.04 19.97 -3.90
CA VAL A 64 -8.91 19.09 -5.06
C VAL A 64 -10.27 18.49 -5.43
N ALA A 65 -10.76 18.75 -6.63
CA ALA A 65 -12.02 18.17 -7.11
C ALA A 65 -11.93 16.64 -7.22
N LEU A 66 -12.90 15.94 -6.64
CA LEU A 66 -12.99 14.49 -6.77
C LEU A 66 -13.45 14.11 -8.18
N SER A 67 -12.74 13.16 -8.78
CA SER A 67 -13.11 12.57 -10.07
C SER A 67 -13.67 11.17 -9.86
N ASN A 68 -14.42 10.66 -10.85
CA ASN A 68 -14.87 9.27 -10.87
C ASN A 68 -13.75 8.27 -11.25
N SER A 69 -12.48 8.71 -11.25
CA SER A 69 -11.32 7.87 -11.59
C SER A 69 -10.98 6.87 -10.49
N ASN A 70 -10.45 5.71 -10.86
CA ASN A 70 -9.88 4.72 -9.93
C ASN A 70 -8.39 4.94 -9.63
N VAL A 71 -7.86 6.11 -10.03
CA VAL A 71 -6.49 6.53 -9.73
C VAL A 71 -6.50 7.37 -8.45
N PHE A 72 -5.67 6.98 -7.49
CA PHE A 72 -5.43 7.73 -6.26
C PHE A 72 -3.99 8.23 -6.26
N ASP A 73 -3.81 9.53 -6.01
CA ASP A 73 -2.50 10.16 -6.00
C ASP A 73 -2.00 10.32 -4.56
N ILE A 74 -0.78 9.84 -4.33
CA ILE A 74 -0.07 10.00 -3.07
C ILE A 74 1.19 10.81 -3.36
N SER A 75 1.23 12.05 -2.88
CA SER A 75 2.38 12.93 -3.02
C SER A 75 3.28 12.85 -1.80
N MET A 76 4.57 12.60 -2.02
CA MET A 76 5.59 12.53 -0.98
C MET A 76 6.91 13.07 -1.52
N GLU A 77 7.61 13.87 -0.70
CA GLU A 77 8.89 14.47 -1.06
C GLU A 77 9.99 13.41 -1.28
N THR A 78 11.04 13.72 -2.05
CA THR A 78 12.19 12.84 -2.22
C THR A 78 12.90 12.60 -0.89
N GLY A 79 13.39 11.38 -0.66
CA GLY A 79 14.05 11.02 0.61
C GLY A 79 13.11 10.68 1.78
N THR A 80 11.79 10.77 1.63
CA THR A 80 10.83 10.49 2.73
C THR A 80 10.41 9.02 2.86
N GLY A 81 10.90 8.15 1.98
CA GLY A 81 10.66 6.70 2.06
C GLY A 81 9.45 6.19 1.26
N LYS A 82 9.06 6.85 0.16
CA LYS A 82 8.01 6.38 -0.78
C LYS A 82 8.02 4.88 -1.08
N THR A 83 9.21 4.31 -1.31
CA THR A 83 9.39 2.88 -1.59
C THR A 83 8.92 2.00 -0.46
N TYR A 84 9.28 2.36 0.77
CA TYR A 84 8.82 1.66 1.97
C TYR A 84 7.31 1.84 2.15
N THR A 85 6.80 3.06 2.01
CA THR A 85 5.38 3.38 2.17
C THR A 85 4.50 2.52 1.25
N TYR A 86 4.73 2.52 -0.07
CA TYR A 86 3.90 1.71 -0.97
C TYR A 86 4.07 0.21 -0.70
N THR A 87 5.24 -0.22 -0.23
CA THR A 87 5.48 -1.64 0.11
C THR A 87 4.65 -2.04 1.31
N LYS A 88 4.73 -1.30 2.42
CA LYS A 88 3.90 -1.56 3.60
C LYS A 88 2.42 -1.47 3.25
N THR A 89 2.00 -0.52 2.42
CA THR A 89 0.61 -0.45 1.92
C THR A 89 0.16 -1.74 1.22
N MET A 90 1.01 -2.38 0.41
CA MET A 90 0.66 -3.67 -0.22
C MET A 90 0.44 -4.78 0.83
N PHE A 91 1.27 -4.84 1.89
CA PHE A 91 1.07 -5.78 2.99
C PHE A 91 -0.21 -5.49 3.79
N GLU A 92 -0.53 -4.22 4.06
CA GLU A 92 -1.76 -3.85 4.75
C GLU A 92 -3.01 -4.13 3.91
N LEU A 93 -2.95 -3.88 2.59
CA LEU A 93 -4.04 -4.24 1.67
C LEU A 93 -4.24 -5.76 1.60
N ASN A 94 -3.17 -6.54 1.69
CA ASN A 94 -3.29 -7.99 1.83
C ASN A 94 -4.01 -8.37 3.13
N LEU A 95 -3.58 -7.80 4.26
CA LEU A 95 -4.16 -8.09 5.56
C LEU A 95 -5.65 -7.74 5.62
N VAL A 96 -6.01 -6.53 5.17
CA VAL A 96 -7.34 -5.96 5.34
C VAL A 96 -8.31 -6.41 4.24
N LEU A 97 -7.84 -6.51 3.00
CA LEU A 97 -8.71 -6.77 1.84
C LEU A 97 -8.46 -8.14 1.18
N GLY A 98 -7.38 -8.85 1.55
CA GLY A 98 -7.00 -10.11 0.91
C GLY A 98 -6.40 -9.93 -0.49
N VAL A 99 -5.94 -8.72 -0.86
CA VAL A 99 -5.28 -8.48 -2.16
C VAL A 99 -3.85 -8.99 -2.10
N PHE A 100 -3.46 -9.87 -3.03
CA PHE A 100 -2.15 -10.56 -2.98
C PHE A 100 -1.35 -10.46 -4.28
N LYS A 101 -1.94 -10.00 -5.39
CA LYS A 101 -1.23 -9.71 -6.64
C LYS A 101 -1.17 -8.21 -6.88
N PHE A 102 0.04 -7.68 -7.07
CA PHE A 102 0.29 -6.26 -7.32
C PHE A 102 1.21 -6.06 -8.52
N ILE A 103 1.07 -4.93 -9.22
CA ILE A 103 1.95 -4.54 -10.32
C ILE A 103 2.59 -3.21 -9.97
N VAL A 104 3.92 -3.19 -9.83
CA VAL A 104 4.70 -1.97 -9.58
C VAL A 104 5.32 -1.50 -10.90
N VAL A 105 4.79 -0.42 -11.46
CA VAL A 105 5.30 0.19 -12.70
C VAL A 105 6.31 1.28 -12.35
N VAL A 106 7.47 1.27 -13.03
CA VAL A 106 8.57 2.21 -12.77
C VAL A 106 9.09 2.81 -14.09
N PRO A 107 9.55 4.07 -14.09
CA PRO A 107 9.85 4.78 -15.34
C PRO A 107 11.23 4.44 -15.93
N THR A 108 12.15 3.89 -15.16
CA THR A 108 13.53 3.61 -15.62
C THR A 108 14.06 2.27 -15.12
N LEU A 109 15.05 1.72 -15.84
CA LEU A 109 15.72 0.47 -15.47
C LEU A 109 16.45 0.57 -14.12
N SER A 110 17.06 1.72 -13.81
CA SER A 110 17.75 1.94 -12.54
C SER A 110 16.77 1.91 -11.36
N ILE A 111 15.59 2.51 -11.52
CA ILE A 111 14.53 2.45 -10.50
C ILE A 111 14.00 1.01 -10.39
N LYS A 112 13.83 0.29 -11.51
CA LYS A 112 13.45 -1.14 -11.50
C LYS A 112 14.42 -1.98 -10.70
N ALA A 113 15.73 -1.82 -10.92
CA ALA A 113 16.76 -2.54 -10.19
C ALA A 113 16.75 -2.19 -8.70
N GLY A 114 16.63 -0.90 -8.36
CA GLY A 114 16.54 -0.43 -6.98
C GLY A 114 15.32 -0.98 -6.24
N THR A 115 14.13 -0.88 -6.85
CA THR A 115 12.88 -1.43 -6.32
C THR A 115 12.96 -2.95 -6.13
N LYS A 116 13.47 -3.68 -7.14
CA LYS A 116 13.65 -5.13 -7.05
C LYS A 116 14.59 -5.51 -5.89
N ASN A 117 15.74 -4.86 -5.78
CA ASN A 117 16.70 -5.13 -4.71
C ASN A 117 16.12 -4.82 -3.32
N PHE A 118 15.33 -3.74 -3.21
CA PHE A 118 14.63 -3.40 -1.97
C PHE A 118 13.65 -4.50 -1.57
N LEU A 119 12.75 -4.89 -2.48
CA LEU A 119 11.72 -5.92 -2.25
C LEU A 119 12.32 -7.30 -1.94
N GLN A 120 13.47 -7.64 -2.53
CA GLN A 120 14.15 -8.92 -2.29
C GLN A 120 15.11 -8.90 -1.09
N SER A 121 15.23 -7.78 -0.37
CA SER A 121 16.20 -7.68 0.73
C SER A 121 15.75 -8.48 1.95
N ALA A 122 16.66 -9.31 2.48
CA ALA A 122 16.40 -10.10 3.70
C ALA A 122 16.06 -9.22 4.92
N SER A 123 16.62 -8.01 4.98
CA SER A 123 16.29 -7.04 6.03
C SER A 123 14.82 -6.61 5.97
N LEU A 124 14.27 -6.40 4.77
CA LEU A 124 12.87 -6.00 4.60
C LEU A 124 11.94 -7.16 4.93
N ALA A 125 12.29 -8.37 4.48
CA ALA A 125 11.53 -9.58 4.80
C ALA A 125 11.45 -9.78 6.33
N GLU A 126 12.58 -9.71 7.02
CA GLU A 126 12.62 -9.84 8.49
C GLU A 126 11.87 -8.70 9.21
N HIS A 127 11.94 -7.49 8.67
CA HIS A 127 11.22 -6.33 9.19
C HIS A 127 9.70 -6.53 9.13
N PHE A 128 9.15 -6.86 7.96
CA PHE A 128 7.72 -7.10 7.82
C PHE A 128 7.25 -8.38 8.51
N ARG A 129 8.07 -9.43 8.57
CA ARG A 129 7.77 -10.62 9.37
C ARG A 129 7.52 -10.26 10.84
N LYS A 130 8.30 -9.35 11.40
CA LYS A 130 8.11 -8.84 12.77
C LYS A 130 6.88 -7.92 12.89
N ASP A 131 6.73 -6.97 11.98
CA ASP A 131 5.65 -5.97 12.04
C ASP A 131 4.26 -6.59 11.90
N PHE A 132 4.14 -7.65 11.09
CA PHE A 132 2.90 -8.39 10.93
C PHE A 132 2.83 -9.64 11.81
N ALA A 133 3.58 -9.68 12.94
CA ALA A 133 3.56 -10.74 13.94
C ALA A 133 3.70 -12.18 13.37
N GLY A 134 4.44 -12.33 12.28
CA GLY A 134 4.63 -13.62 11.59
C GLY A 134 3.39 -14.11 10.83
N GLN A 135 2.35 -13.30 10.62
CA GLN A 135 1.17 -13.67 9.83
C GLN A 135 1.52 -14.18 8.43
N TYR A 136 2.61 -13.67 7.86
CA TYR A 136 3.13 -14.07 6.56
C TYR A 136 4.20 -15.18 6.63
N GLY A 137 4.57 -15.67 7.82
CA GLY A 137 5.58 -16.73 7.99
C GLY A 137 6.87 -16.45 7.22
N GLU A 138 7.29 -17.43 6.41
CA GLU A 138 8.45 -17.36 5.49
C GLU A 138 8.02 -17.02 4.05
N THR A 139 6.86 -16.37 3.86
CA THR A 139 6.36 -16.06 2.52
C THR A 139 7.34 -15.14 1.79
N GLU A 140 7.93 -15.65 0.72
CA GLU A 140 8.84 -14.90 -0.12
C GLU A 140 8.08 -13.97 -1.08
N ILE A 141 8.56 -12.75 -1.23
CA ILE A 141 8.09 -11.85 -2.30
C ILE A 141 8.56 -12.43 -3.64
N THR A 142 7.64 -13.04 -4.37
CA THR A 142 7.87 -13.52 -5.74
C THR A 142 7.66 -12.37 -6.71
N LEU A 143 8.69 -12.03 -7.49
CA LEU A 143 8.69 -10.93 -8.48
C LEU A 143 8.63 -11.44 -9.92
#